data_AF-A0A3D4NAK9-F1
#
_entry.id   AF-A0A3D4NAK9-F1
#
_cell.length_a   1.000
_cell.length_b   1.000
_cell.length_c   1.000
_cell.angle_alpha   90.00
_cell.angle_beta   90.00
_cell.angle_gamma   90.00
#
_symmetry.space_group_name_H-M   'P 1'
#
loop_
_entity.id
_entity.type
_entity.pdbx_description
1 polymer ?
#
loop_
_entity_poly.entity_id
_entity_poly.type
_entity_poly.pdbx_seq_one_letter_code
_entity_poly.pdbx_strand_id
1 'polypeptide(L)'
;MKETQKTKITKIPNSVTLTQIIILVIGIVWIGFSLYMAIGPDPSFAQLGAYRWIMAGMTFAPGLFLVVMWFLLRKRWKPAWYLAVIALGLMSVVIIFDQVGWVDVLVMLGSAIPFVLLIIDRKWYLKTKN
;
A
#
# COMPACT_ATOMS: atom_id res chain seq x y z
N MET A 1 34.84 36.92 -1.51
CA MET A 1 33.46 36.57 -1.92
C MET A 1 33.20 35.13 -1.51
N LYS A 2 32.29 34.87 -0.56
CA LYS A 2 31.89 33.51 -0.17
C LYS A 2 30.67 33.14 -1.01
N GLU A 3 30.83 32.18 -1.92
CA GLU A 3 29.71 31.58 -2.65
C GLU A 3 28.74 30.95 -1.65
N THR A 4 27.56 31.52 -1.55
CA THR A 4 26.42 30.94 -0.85
C THR A 4 25.99 29.68 -1.60
N GLN A 5 26.43 28.52 -1.11
CA GLN A 5 25.89 27.23 -1.51
C GLN A 5 24.39 27.22 -1.20
N LYS A 6 23.56 27.51 -2.22
CA LYS A 6 22.12 27.27 -2.20
C LYS A 6 21.92 25.79 -1.93
N THR A 7 21.57 25.45 -0.69
CA THR A 7 21.06 24.13 -0.31
C THR A 7 19.89 23.83 -1.25
N LYS A 8 20.13 22.94 -2.23
CA LYS A 8 19.08 22.42 -3.10
C LYS A 8 18.14 21.64 -2.18
N ILE A 9 17.09 22.29 -1.68
CA ILE A 9 16.02 21.62 -0.96
C ILE A 9 15.45 20.62 -1.97
N THR A 10 15.82 19.35 -1.82
CA THR A 10 15.28 18.27 -2.64
C THR A 10 13.83 18.10 -2.25
N LYS A 11 12.96 18.93 -2.83
CA LYS A 11 11.51 18.89 -2.67
C LYS A 11 11.05 17.48 -3.04
N ILE A 12 10.31 16.84 -2.14
CA ILE A 12 9.71 15.53 -2.41
C ILE A 12 8.72 15.73 -3.57
N PRO A 13 8.81 14.93 -4.66
CA PRO A 13 7.84 15.01 -5.74
C PRO A 13 6.42 14.77 -5.20
N ASN A 14 5.45 15.53 -5.68
CA ASN A 14 4.06 15.38 -5.23
C ASN A 14 3.51 13.97 -5.52
N SER A 15 4.01 13.32 -6.58
CA SER A 15 3.71 11.92 -6.95
C SER A 15 4.16 10.92 -5.89
N VAL A 16 5.33 11.11 -5.28
CA VAL A 16 5.84 10.28 -4.18
C VAL A 16 4.96 10.42 -2.95
N THR A 17 4.59 11.65 -2.59
CA THR A 17 3.70 11.91 -1.46
C THR A 17 2.32 11.28 -1.70
N LEU A 18 1.76 11.43 -2.91
CA LEU A 18 0.49 10.84 -3.29
C LEU A 18 0.55 9.30 -3.20
N THR A 19 1.60 8.68 -3.73
CA THR A 19 1.84 7.23 -3.63
C THR A 19 1.81 6.74 -2.19
N GLN A 20 2.51 7.45 -1.30
CA GLN A 20 2.58 7.09 0.11
C GLN A 20 1.23 7.24 0.82
N ILE A 21 0.47 8.30 0.51
CA ILE A 21 -0.88 8.48 1.06
C ILE A 21 -1.78 7.34 0.61
N ILE A 22 -1.78 6.99 -0.68
CA ILE A 22 -2.63 5.93 -1.22
C ILE A 22 -2.28 4.58 -0.59
N ILE A 23 -1.00 4.21 -0.53
CA ILE A 23 -0.55 2.96 0.11
C ILE A 23 -0.98 2.92 1.59
N LEU A 24 -0.83 4.02 2.32
CA LEU A 24 -1.23 4.09 3.72
C LEU A 24 -2.75 3.92 3.89
N VAL A 25 -3.55 4.65 3.11
CA VAL A 25 -5.01 4.57 3.17
C VAL A 25 -5.47 3.16 2.90
N ILE A 26 -4.92 2.48 1.90
CA ILE A 26 -5.29 1.10 1.57
C ILE A 26 -4.86 0.14 2.67
N GLY A 27 -3.65 0.30 3.21
CA GLY A 27 -3.21 -0.49 4.36
C GLY A 27 -4.16 -0.38 5.54
N ILE A 28 -4.61 0.84 5.85
CA ILE A 28 -5.59 1.11 6.92
C ILE A 28 -6.95 0.48 6.59
N VAL A 29 -7.43 0.59 5.34
CA VAL A 29 -8.69 -0.02 4.92
C VAL A 29 -8.65 -1.54 5.09
N TRP A 30 -7.57 -2.20 4.69
CA TRP A 30 -7.40 -3.64 4.87
C TRP A 30 -7.38 -4.06 6.34
N ILE A 31 -6.67 -3.30 7.20
CA ILE A 31 -6.67 -3.55 8.64
C ILE A 31 -8.07 -3.33 9.23
N GLY A 32 -8.76 -2.26 8.84
CA GLY A 32 -10.12 -1.97 9.28
C GLY A 32 -11.10 -3.07 8.86
N PHE A 33 -10.97 -3.58 7.64
CA PHE A 33 -11.78 -4.68 7.12
C PHE A 33 -11.50 -5.99 7.87
N SER A 34 -10.23 -6.29 8.14
CA SER A 34 -9.85 -7.43 8.98
C SER A 34 -10.47 -7.34 10.37
N LEU A 35 -10.45 -6.16 10.99
CA LEU A 35 -11.05 -5.95 12.30
C LEU A 35 -12.58 -6.06 12.25
N TYR A 36 -13.21 -5.54 11.21
CA TYR A 36 -14.64 -5.69 10.95
C TYR A 36 -15.04 -7.16 10.84
N MET A 37 -14.29 -7.96 10.07
CA MET A 37 -14.47 -9.41 10.01
C MET A 37 -14.28 -10.06 11.37
N ALA A 38 -13.23 -9.70 12.13
CA ALA A 38 -12.93 -10.28 13.44
C ALA A 38 -14.02 -10.01 14.48
N ILE A 39 -14.66 -8.84 14.45
CA ILE A 39 -15.81 -8.49 15.30
C ILE A 39 -17.04 -9.31 14.88
N GLY A 40 -17.20 -9.54 13.58
CA GLY A 40 -18.34 -10.23 12.96
C GLY A 40 -19.68 -9.58 13.26
N PRO A 41 -19.87 -8.29 12.94
CA PRO A 41 -21.13 -7.59 13.14
C PRO A 41 -22.22 -8.07 12.17
N ASP A 42 -21.84 -8.65 11.03
CA ASP A 42 -22.77 -9.24 10.08
C ASP A 42 -23.06 -10.71 10.44
N PRO A 43 -24.34 -11.15 10.41
CA PRO A 43 -24.72 -12.55 10.65
C PRO A 43 -23.97 -13.55 9.78
N SER A 44 -23.61 -13.17 8.54
CA SER A 44 -22.84 -14.01 7.62
C SER A 44 -21.44 -14.34 8.17
N PHE A 45 -20.78 -13.38 8.83
CA PHE A 45 -19.47 -13.60 9.46
C PHE A 45 -19.59 -14.30 10.81
N ALA A 46 -20.66 -14.07 11.56
CA ALA A 46 -20.91 -14.74 12.84
C ALA A 46 -21.13 -16.26 12.66
N GLN A 47 -21.80 -16.68 11.59
CA GLN A 47 -22.06 -18.09 11.27
C GLN A 47 -20.79 -18.88 10.88
N LEU A 48 -19.73 -18.18 10.45
CA LEU A 48 -18.45 -18.79 10.07
C LEU A 48 -17.61 -19.27 11.26
N GLY A 49 -17.98 -18.91 12.50
CA GLY A 49 -17.31 -19.38 13.71
C GLY A 49 -15.79 -19.17 13.69
N ALA A 50 -15.01 -20.23 13.83
CA ALA A 50 -13.54 -20.17 13.82
C ALA A 50 -12.96 -19.70 12.48
N TYR A 51 -13.65 -19.94 11.35
CA TYR A 51 -13.18 -19.54 10.02
C TYR A 51 -13.09 -18.01 9.85
N ARG A 52 -13.90 -17.27 10.61
CA ARG A 52 -13.86 -15.80 10.69
C ARG A 52 -12.48 -15.28 11.09
N TRP A 53 -11.82 -15.95 12.04
CA TRP A 53 -10.49 -15.54 12.52
C TRP A 53 -9.40 -15.83 11.49
N ILE A 54 -9.54 -16.92 10.72
CA ILE A 54 -8.63 -17.24 9.62
C ILE A 54 -8.75 -16.18 8.54
N MET A 55 -9.97 -15.83 8.12
CA MET A 55 -10.19 -14.77 7.13
C MET A 55 -9.73 -13.40 7.63
N ALA A 56 -10.00 -13.05 8.90
CA ALA A 56 -9.48 -11.83 9.51
C ALA A 56 -7.94 -11.80 9.50
N GLY A 57 -7.28 -12.91 9.85
CA GLY A 57 -5.83 -13.03 9.79
C GLY A 57 -5.26 -12.88 8.37
N MET A 58 -5.90 -13.53 7.39
CA MET A 58 -5.50 -13.45 5.98
C MET A 58 -5.67 -12.05 5.39
N THR A 59 -6.69 -11.31 5.81
CA THR A 59 -6.93 -9.92 5.38
C THR A 59 -6.08 -8.91 6.16
N PHE A 60 -5.67 -9.23 7.40
CA PHE A 60 -4.77 -8.40 8.19
C PHE A 60 -3.37 -8.32 7.59
N ALA A 61 -2.83 -9.46 7.13
CA ALA A 61 -1.45 -9.57 6.67
C ALA A 61 -1.10 -8.60 5.52
N PRO A 62 -1.91 -8.47 4.44
CA PRO A 62 -1.69 -7.47 3.41
C PRO A 62 -1.75 -6.03 3.92
N GLY A 63 -2.71 -5.74 4.81
CA GLY A 63 -2.85 -4.40 5.41
C GLY A 63 -1.61 -4.01 6.22
N LEU A 64 -1.15 -4.90 7.10
CA LEU A 64 0.07 -4.71 7.87
C LEU A 64 1.29 -4.57 6.95
N PHE A 65 1.41 -5.42 5.94
CA PHE A 65 2.49 -5.38 4.97
C PHE A 65 2.56 -4.01 4.26
N LEU A 66 1.43 -3.47 3.80
CA LEU A 66 1.38 -2.16 3.14
C LEU A 66 1.80 -1.03 4.08
N VAL A 67 1.40 -1.07 5.35
CA VAL A 67 1.83 -0.08 6.37
C VAL A 67 3.33 -0.16 6.62
N VAL A 68 3.90 -1.37 6.71
CA VAL A 68 5.35 -1.57 6.84
C VAL A 68 6.08 -1.05 5.60
N MET A 69 5.58 -1.35 4.40
CA MET A 69 6.15 -0.84 3.15
C MET A 69 6.08 0.68 3.08
N TRP A 70 4.97 1.30 3.48
CA TRP A 70 4.85 2.76 3.57
C TRP A 70 5.93 3.39 4.46
N PHE A 71 6.25 2.76 5.59
CA PHE A 71 7.33 3.21 6.46
C PHE A 71 8.71 3.01 5.83
N LEU A 72 8.98 1.85 5.23
CA LEU A 72 10.28 1.54 4.63
C LEU A 72 10.56 2.32 3.33
N LEU A 73 9.51 2.60 2.54
CA LEU A 73 9.58 3.45 1.34
C LEU A 73 9.96 4.89 1.69
N ARG A 74 9.50 5.41 2.84
CA ARG A 74 9.93 6.72 3.35
C ARG A 74 11.39 6.75 3.76
N LYS A 75 11.92 5.63 4.26
CA LYS A 75 13.35 5.45 4.51
C LYS A 75 14.17 5.27 3.23
N ARG A 76 13.54 5.25 2.05
CA ARG A 76 14.18 4.98 0.74
C ARG A 76 14.98 3.67 0.74
N TRP A 77 14.47 2.66 1.43
CA TRP A 77 15.11 1.35 1.49
C TRP A 77 14.88 0.62 0.16
N LYS A 78 15.95 0.32 -0.58
CA LYS A 78 15.85 -0.28 -1.94
C LYS A 78 14.99 -1.55 -2.00
N PRO A 79 15.13 -2.52 -1.05
CA PRO A 79 14.28 -3.71 -1.05
C PRO A 79 12.80 -3.40 -0.89
N ALA A 80 12.44 -2.35 -0.14
CA ALA A 80 11.04 -1.96 0.04
C ALA A 80 10.37 -1.55 -1.27
N TRP A 81 11.12 -0.94 -2.20
CA TRP A 81 10.59 -0.59 -3.51
C TRP A 81 10.24 -1.85 -4.31
N TYR A 82 11.15 -2.82 -4.39
CA TYR A 82 10.89 -4.08 -5.09
C TYR A 82 9.71 -4.85 -4.47
N LEU A 83 9.71 -4.99 -3.15
CA LEU A 83 8.65 -5.68 -2.42
C LEU A 83 7.29 -5.01 -2.61
N ALA A 84 7.22 -3.67 -2.54
CA ALA A 84 5.97 -2.93 -2.74
C ALA A 84 5.46 -3.05 -4.19
N VAL A 85 6.35 -2.96 -5.19
CA VAL A 85 5.98 -3.10 -6.61
C VAL A 85 5.45 -4.51 -6.88
N ILE A 86 6.14 -5.54 -6.40
CA ILE A 86 5.70 -6.93 -6.56
C ILE A 86 4.35 -7.15 -5.87
N ALA A 87 4.22 -6.73 -4.62
CA ALA A 87 2.99 -6.93 -3.85
C ALA A 87 1.81 -6.19 -4.47
N LEU A 88 1.96 -4.90 -4.83
CA LEU A 88 0.88 -4.14 -5.47
C LEU A 88 0.53 -4.69 -6.84
N GLY A 89 1.52 -5.14 -7.63
CA GLY A 89 1.28 -5.79 -8.91
C GLY A 89 0.49 -7.09 -8.76
N LEU A 90 0.89 -7.95 -7.82
CA LEU A 90 0.15 -9.18 -7.50
C LEU A 90 -1.27 -8.88 -7.00
N MET A 91 -1.44 -7.91 -6.11
CA MET A 91 -2.75 -7.49 -5.62
C MET A 91 -3.63 -7.01 -6.78
N SER A 92 -3.12 -6.17 -7.68
CA SER A 92 -3.87 -5.72 -8.84
C SER A 92 -4.30 -6.88 -9.74
N VAL A 93 -3.43 -7.87 -9.97
CA VAL A 93 -3.76 -9.06 -10.75
C VAL A 93 -4.86 -9.89 -10.05
N VAL A 94 -4.72 -10.16 -8.75
CA VAL A 94 -5.71 -10.95 -7.99
C VAL A 94 -7.08 -10.27 -8.00
N ILE A 95 -7.13 -8.95 -7.82
CA ILE A 95 -8.40 -8.20 -7.80
C ILE A 95 -9.13 -8.26 -9.16
N ILE A 96 -8.39 -8.29 -10.28
CA ILE A 96 -9.00 -8.42 -11.62
C ILE A 96 -9.72 -9.76 -11.79
N PHE A 97 -9.24 -10.82 -11.13
CA PHE A 97 -9.85 -12.15 -11.18
C PHE A 97 -10.98 -12.35 -10.16
N ASP A 98 -11.15 -11.42 -9.22
CA ASP A 98 -12.27 -11.44 -8.29
C ASP A 98 -13.55 -10.91 -8.97
N GLN A 99 -14.73 -11.28 -8.47
CA GLN A 99 -15.98 -10.76 -9.03
C GLN A 99 -16.06 -9.26 -8.82
N VAL A 100 -16.20 -8.51 -9.91
CA VAL A 100 -16.02 -7.05 -9.89
C VAL A 100 -17.30 -6.35 -9.44
N GLY A 101 -17.39 -6.02 -8.14
CA GLY A 101 -18.30 -5.01 -7.63
C GLY A 101 -17.73 -3.60 -7.78
N TRP A 102 -18.57 -2.56 -7.64
CA TRP A 102 -18.12 -1.16 -7.66
C TRP A 102 -17.05 -0.85 -6.61
N VAL A 103 -17.10 -1.53 -5.46
CA VAL A 103 -16.11 -1.41 -4.39
C VAL A 103 -14.78 -2.02 -4.82
N ASP A 104 -14.81 -3.14 -5.54
CA ASP A 104 -13.60 -3.82 -6.02
C ASP A 104 -12.87 -2.98 -7.05
N VAL A 105 -13.58 -2.20 -7.88
CA VAL A 105 -12.96 -1.21 -8.78
C VAL A 105 -12.17 -0.15 -8.00
N LEU A 106 -12.72 0.35 -6.88
CA LEU A 106 -12.01 1.33 -6.06
C LEU A 106 -10.76 0.73 -5.40
N VAL A 107 -10.85 -0.50 -4.90
CA VAL A 107 -9.70 -1.22 -4.31
C VAL A 107 -8.66 -1.57 -5.39
N MET A 108 -9.11 -1.93 -6.60
CA MET A 108 -8.28 -2.16 -7.77
C MET A 108 -7.49 -0.90 -8.14
N LEU A 109 -8.16 0.23 -8.32
CA LEU A 109 -7.51 1.52 -8.56
C LEU A 109 -6.58 1.89 -7.41
N GLY A 110 -6.98 1.59 -6.18
CA GLY A 110 -6.16 1.74 -5.00
C GLY A 110 -4.82 0.99 -5.12
N SER A 111 -4.80 -0.24 -5.64
CA SER A 111 -3.54 -0.97 -5.84
C SER A 111 -2.77 -0.55 -7.10
N ALA A 112 -3.49 -0.28 -8.20
CA ALA A 112 -2.91 0.00 -9.52
C ALA A 112 -2.26 1.38 -9.60
N ILE A 113 -2.88 2.42 -9.03
CA ILE A 113 -2.34 3.79 -9.03
C ILE A 113 -0.96 3.86 -8.34
N PRO A 114 -0.78 3.42 -7.08
CA PRO A 114 0.52 3.46 -6.43
C PRO A 114 1.52 2.51 -7.09
N PHE A 115 1.08 1.40 -7.69
CA PHE A 115 1.94 0.54 -8.50
C PHE A 115 2.56 1.33 -9.68
N VAL A 116 1.74 2.00 -10.48
CA VAL A 116 2.21 2.81 -11.61
C VAL A 116 3.08 3.98 -11.13
N LEU A 117 2.67 4.67 -10.06
CA LEU A 117 3.44 5.79 -9.51
C LEU A 117 4.81 5.33 -8.96
N LEU A 118 4.89 4.17 -8.30
CA LEU A 118 6.18 3.59 -7.86
C LEU A 118 7.13 3.36 -9.03
N ILE A 119 6.62 2.94 -10.19
CA ILE A 119 7.42 2.73 -11.41
C ILE A 119 7.90 4.07 -11.99
N ILE A 120 7.02 5.07 -12.06
CA ILE A 120 7.36 6.42 -12.54
C ILE A 120 8.42 7.06 -11.64
N ASP A 121 8.17 7.02 -10.32
CA ASP A 121 9.04 7.62 -9.31
C ASP A 121 10.22 6.72 -8.91
N ARG A 122 10.50 5.64 -9.65
CA ARG A 122 11.58 4.67 -9.34
C ARG A 122 12.91 5.34 -9.03
N LYS A 123 13.22 6.43 -9.76
CA LYS A 123 14.47 7.19 -9.59
C LYS A 123 14.55 7.84 -8.21
N TRP A 124 13.44 8.23 -7.60
CA TRP A 124 13.44 8.82 -6.27
C TRP A 124 13.70 7.79 -5.17
N TYR A 125 13.13 6.60 -5.30
CA TYR A 125 13.28 5.50 -4.33
C TYR A 125 14.63 4.78 -4.44
N LEU A 126 15.16 4.64 -5.66
CA LEU A 126 16.41 3.92 -5.92
C LEU A 126 17.66 4.82 -5.90
N LYS A 127 17.51 6.15 -5.95
CA LYS A 127 18.63 7.07 -5.88
C LYS A 127 19.17 7.12 -4.45
N THR A 128 20.25 6.37 -4.24
CA THR A 128 21.07 6.42 -3.04
C THR A 128 21.52 7.87 -2.79
N LYS A 129 21.47 8.30 -1.53
CA LYS A 129 22.21 9.48 -1.08
C LYS A 129 23.69 9.09 -1.13
N ASN A 130 24.36 9.35 -2.25
CA ASN A 130 25.82 9.42 -2.29
C ASN A 130 26.24 10.71 -1.60
#